data_AF-A0A2N2IGU8-F1
#
_entry.id   AF-A0A2N2IGU8-F1
#
_cell.length_a   1.000
_cell.length_b   1.000
_cell.length_c   1.000
_cell.angle_alpha   90.00
_cell.angle_beta   90.00
_cell.angle_gamma   90.00
#
_symmetry.space_group_name_H-M   'P 1'
#
loop_
_entity.id
_entity.type
_entity.pdbx_description
1 polymer ?
#
loop_
_entity_poly.entity_id
_entity_poly.type
_entity_poly.pdbx_seq_one_letter_code
_entity_poly.pdbx_strand_id
1 'polypeptide(L)'
;FYSGNLSCAADCTIVTTGCQLSCGDGVVQVDHEDCDTNDLQGRTCDDFGFIGGALGCTYACAFDYTECEAVCGDGQVALNEGCDDTNRTAGDGCDAACAVEAGWACVGTPSVCAPICGDGQLLGDEVCDDGVNDGGYGGCMPGCMERAPGCGDGILQADQGELCDGAETAGQTCASNGFLGGPIACWDTCDQLDLSRCAGRSDWSLRAGGTGSDYGIVVAIDAAGNVIVGGVFRGTVNFGGQDLTALGVSDLFLAKYDATGAHVWSRRYGSADGETLNGLATDSAGNILITGGFGVTLNLGGQDLVSAGGTDAYLAKLTPSGDHVWSKRFGDATFQEGMRVVVDVGDRVIVAGVFEGNINLGGTYHTSGTGRDVFLAQYNADGLFSISTTLRQGGVLDTVRGLAVDPSGNVYATGSFSGSLVCDSRTLVSTGQYDIYVVKLNAFLTPTWAQRYGSPTFDDEGAAVAVDSLQNVYVTGKAGPAVDFGVGVEAGFGGTDIFMLRLDGSGSTVWSRVAGSADMDGGGFAVGLDGGGRVWFAGNFSGAANFFGTFLGGQGLADFYIAATDTAGNPDFVQRFGGTGYDVVMSMAVTPAGALAITGVFQSSMTIGDDTLISGGAEDAFLSYFQ
;
A
#
# COMPACT_ATOMS: atom_id res chain seq x y z
N PHE A 1 14.44 -76.40 55.30
CA PHE A 1 13.78 -77.68 55.03
C PHE A 1 13.10 -78.17 56.29
N TYR A 2 11.86 -78.64 56.20
CA TYR A 2 11.01 -78.88 57.36
C TYR A 2 10.70 -80.38 57.62
N SER A 3 11.00 -81.27 56.66
CA SER A 3 11.07 -82.73 56.88
C SER A 3 11.99 -83.39 55.85
N GLY A 4 12.38 -84.64 56.10
CA GLY A 4 13.27 -85.42 55.23
C GLY A 4 14.50 -85.98 55.94
N ASN A 5 15.18 -86.92 55.29
CA ASN A 5 16.39 -87.52 55.84
C ASN A 5 17.62 -86.73 55.38
N LEU A 6 18.33 -86.15 56.34
CA LEU A 6 19.67 -85.65 56.10
C LEU A 6 20.59 -86.84 55.85
N SER A 7 21.40 -86.76 54.79
CA SER A 7 22.47 -87.72 54.53
C SER A 7 23.78 -86.97 54.35
N CYS A 8 24.90 -87.66 54.54
CA CYS A 8 26.23 -87.09 54.37
C CYS A 8 26.84 -87.65 53.09
N ALA A 9 27.36 -86.77 52.22
CA ALA A 9 28.11 -87.19 51.05
C ALA A 9 29.47 -87.78 51.47
N ALA A 10 30.11 -88.50 50.54
CA ALA A 10 31.43 -89.10 50.77
C ALA A 10 32.55 -88.07 51.01
N ASP A 11 32.29 -86.77 50.75
CA ASP A 11 33.17 -85.65 51.04
C ASP A 11 32.83 -84.91 52.35
N CYS A 12 32.00 -85.52 53.20
CA CYS A 12 31.54 -84.98 54.49
C CYS A 12 30.68 -83.71 54.41
N THR A 13 30.11 -83.39 53.25
CA THR A 13 29.10 -82.32 53.12
C THR A 13 27.68 -82.84 53.38
N ILE A 14 26.81 -81.99 53.94
CA ILE A 14 25.40 -82.34 54.16
C ILE A 14 24.67 -82.32 52.82
N VAL A 15 24.07 -83.46 52.45
CA VAL A 15 23.24 -83.60 51.25
C VAL A 15 21.79 -83.39 51.63
N THR A 16 21.22 -82.31 51.09
CA THR A 16 19.86 -81.84 51.39
C THR A 16 18.83 -82.21 50.32
N THR A 17 19.21 -82.99 49.31
CA THR A 17 18.29 -83.40 48.23
C THR A 17 17.13 -84.30 48.70
N GLY A 18 17.23 -84.87 49.90
CA GLY A 18 16.14 -85.62 50.55
C GLY A 18 15.20 -84.75 51.39
N CYS A 19 15.35 -83.42 51.34
CA CYS A 19 14.63 -82.48 52.16
C CYS A 19 13.69 -81.62 51.29
N GLN A 20 12.44 -81.38 51.72
CA GLN A 20 11.47 -80.58 50.95
C GLN A 20 11.23 -79.19 51.59
N LEU A 21 10.99 -78.20 50.72
CA LEU A 21 10.38 -76.91 51.02
C LEU A 21 8.88 -77.06 50.70
N SER A 22 7.98 -76.55 51.54
CA SER A 22 6.54 -76.65 51.28
C SER A 22 5.84 -75.36 51.69
N CYS A 23 5.77 -74.44 50.72
CA CYS A 23 4.70 -73.47 50.62
C CYS A 23 3.39 -74.23 50.35
N GLY A 24 2.35 -74.00 51.14
CA GLY A 24 1.05 -74.66 51.04
C GLY A 24 0.77 -75.74 52.08
N ASP A 25 1.48 -75.71 53.22
CA ASP A 25 1.20 -76.61 54.35
C ASP A 25 0.21 -76.02 55.37
N GLY A 26 -0.23 -74.78 55.14
CA GLY A 26 -1.28 -74.11 55.89
C GLY A 26 -0.80 -73.41 57.16
N VAL A 27 0.51 -73.17 57.32
CA VAL A 27 1.08 -72.43 58.46
C VAL A 27 2.16 -71.48 57.96
N VAL A 28 2.04 -70.16 58.18
CA VAL A 28 3.12 -69.25 57.77
C VAL A 28 4.38 -69.39 58.60
N GLN A 29 5.52 -69.53 57.93
CA GLN A 29 6.83 -69.49 58.57
C GLN A 29 7.48 -68.13 58.34
N VAL A 30 7.22 -67.21 59.27
CA VAL A 30 7.50 -65.76 59.20
C VAL A 30 8.93 -65.33 58.84
N ASP A 31 9.91 -66.23 58.95
CA ASP A 31 11.30 -65.95 58.59
C ASP A 31 11.64 -66.33 57.12
N HIS A 32 10.72 -66.98 56.42
CA HIS A 32 10.95 -67.58 55.09
C HIS A 32 9.80 -67.39 54.10
N GLU A 33 8.59 -67.09 54.57
CA GLU A 33 7.39 -66.93 53.75
C GLU A 33 6.60 -65.71 54.26
N ASP A 34 6.07 -64.90 53.33
CA ASP A 34 5.20 -63.77 53.67
C ASP A 34 3.77 -64.26 54.00
N CYS A 35 3.36 -65.37 53.39
CA CYS A 35 2.06 -66.01 53.57
C CYS A 35 2.12 -67.48 53.16
N ASP A 36 1.15 -68.31 53.53
CA ASP A 36 0.99 -69.70 53.08
C ASP A 36 -0.47 -69.94 52.68
N THR A 37 -0.73 -70.17 51.40
CA THR A 37 -2.08 -70.41 50.85
C THR A 37 -3.12 -69.40 51.34
N ASN A 38 -3.88 -69.74 52.38
CA ASN A 38 -4.93 -68.88 52.95
C ASN A 38 -4.51 -68.22 54.29
N ASP A 39 -3.34 -68.55 54.81
CA ASP A 39 -2.78 -67.92 56.00
C ASP A 39 -1.94 -66.70 55.58
N LEU A 40 -2.57 -65.53 55.70
CA LEU A 40 -1.98 -64.22 55.37
C LEU A 40 -1.40 -63.53 56.60
N GLN A 41 -1.21 -64.26 57.71
CA GLN A 41 -0.81 -63.71 59.02
C GLN A 41 -1.77 -62.63 59.56
N GLY A 42 -3.03 -62.65 59.12
CA GLY A 42 -4.02 -61.61 59.44
C GLY A 42 -3.75 -60.25 58.79
N ARG A 43 -2.78 -60.17 57.86
CA ARG A 43 -2.54 -58.98 57.06
C ARG A 43 -3.65 -58.82 56.02
N THR A 44 -3.99 -57.58 55.77
CA THR A 44 -4.98 -57.15 54.80
C THR A 44 -4.33 -56.19 53.81
N CYS A 45 -5.02 -55.88 52.72
CA CYS A 45 -4.58 -54.84 51.79
C CYS A 45 -4.37 -53.50 52.54
N ASP A 46 -5.17 -53.19 53.56
CA ASP A 46 -5.04 -51.98 54.38
C ASP A 46 -3.67 -51.87 55.09
N ASP A 47 -3.09 -53.00 55.51
CA ASP A 47 -1.77 -53.02 56.17
C ASP A 47 -0.61 -52.68 55.23
N PHE A 48 -0.88 -52.60 53.93
CA PHE A 48 0.09 -52.29 52.86
C PHE A 48 -0.27 -51.02 52.08
N GLY A 49 -1.20 -50.20 52.60
CA GLY A 49 -1.55 -48.90 52.03
C GLY A 49 -2.67 -48.93 50.97
N PHE A 50 -3.40 -50.04 50.85
CA PHE A 50 -4.62 -50.11 50.06
C PHE A 50 -5.85 -49.79 50.95
N ILE A 51 -7.05 -49.65 50.39
CA ILE A 51 -8.27 -49.35 51.19
C ILE A 51 -9.32 -50.46 51.20
N GLY A 52 -8.99 -51.57 50.54
CA GLY A 52 -9.93 -52.63 50.24
C GLY A 52 -9.31 -53.70 49.35
N GLY A 53 -10.17 -54.62 48.92
CA GLY A 53 -9.74 -55.80 48.17
C GLY A 53 -9.28 -56.95 49.05
N ALA A 54 -8.90 -58.05 48.39
CA ALA A 54 -8.46 -59.27 49.04
C ALA A 54 -6.95 -59.43 48.88
N LEU A 55 -6.22 -59.43 50.00
CA LEU A 55 -4.81 -59.77 49.97
C LEU A 55 -4.72 -61.27 49.66
N GLY A 56 -3.99 -61.63 48.62
CA GLY A 56 -3.78 -63.03 48.25
C GLY A 56 -2.42 -63.55 48.71
N CYS A 57 -2.17 -64.82 48.43
CA CYS A 57 -0.87 -65.43 48.58
C CYS A 57 -0.47 -66.13 47.29
N THR A 58 0.69 -65.80 46.75
CA THR A 58 1.19 -66.44 45.53
C THR A 58 1.64 -67.88 45.80
N TYR A 59 1.78 -68.68 44.74
CA TYR A 59 2.35 -70.05 44.82
C TYR A 59 3.83 -70.08 45.26
N ALA A 60 4.47 -68.91 45.35
CA ALA A 60 5.81 -68.74 45.87
C ALA A 60 5.82 -68.24 47.34
N CYS A 61 4.66 -68.18 47.99
CA CYS A 61 4.49 -67.74 49.37
C CYS A 61 4.92 -66.28 49.63
N ALA A 62 4.77 -65.43 48.62
CA ALA A 62 4.81 -63.97 48.72
C ALA A 62 3.39 -63.39 48.69
N PHE A 63 3.16 -62.28 49.41
CA PHE A 63 1.87 -61.57 49.37
C PHE A 63 1.50 -61.20 47.93
N ASP A 64 0.27 -61.53 47.55
CA ASP A 64 -0.31 -61.22 46.24
C ASP A 64 -1.22 -60.00 46.38
N TYR A 65 -0.79 -58.88 45.82
CA TYR A 65 -1.52 -57.62 45.88
C TYR A 65 -2.48 -57.42 44.69
N THR A 66 -2.63 -58.41 43.80
CA THR A 66 -3.38 -58.25 42.55
C THR A 66 -4.88 -57.97 42.74
N GLU A 67 -5.47 -58.41 43.85
CA GLU A 67 -6.87 -58.13 44.20
C GLU A 67 -7.02 -57.01 45.24
N CYS A 68 -5.96 -56.25 45.55
CA CYS A 68 -6.03 -55.08 46.43
C CYS A 68 -6.53 -53.82 45.69
N GLU A 69 -7.43 -53.07 46.32
CA GLU A 69 -8.03 -51.84 45.76
C GLU A 69 -7.27 -50.59 46.25
N ALA A 70 -6.68 -49.83 45.32
CA ALA A 70 -6.03 -48.55 45.60
C ALA A 70 -7.04 -47.37 45.51
N VAL A 71 -6.82 -46.30 46.28
CA VAL A 71 -7.61 -45.05 46.14
C VAL A 71 -6.83 -44.04 45.36
N CYS A 72 -7.28 -43.85 44.14
CA CYS A 72 -6.82 -42.69 43.40
C CYS A 72 -7.38 -41.39 44.00
N GLY A 73 -6.47 -40.49 44.36
CA GLY A 73 -6.71 -39.15 44.87
C GLY A 73 -6.61 -39.01 46.39
N ASP A 74 -5.92 -39.90 47.10
CA ASP A 74 -5.75 -39.84 48.56
C ASP A 74 -4.40 -39.22 49.01
N GLY A 75 -3.53 -38.90 48.05
CA GLY A 75 -2.21 -38.30 48.23
C GLY A 75 -1.09 -39.29 48.56
N GLN A 76 -1.33 -40.60 48.48
CA GLN A 76 -0.32 -41.65 48.59
C GLN A 76 -0.17 -42.37 47.25
N VAL A 77 1.04 -42.76 46.86
CA VAL A 77 1.25 -43.58 45.64
C VAL A 77 1.42 -45.03 46.07
N ALA A 78 0.38 -45.84 45.87
CA ALA A 78 0.38 -47.28 46.16
C ALA A 78 1.20 -48.08 45.13
N LEU A 79 1.48 -49.36 45.44
CA LEU A 79 2.30 -50.27 44.61
C LEU A 79 1.78 -50.48 43.17
N ASN A 80 0.50 -50.18 42.92
CA ASN A 80 -0.17 -50.30 41.62
C ASN A 80 -0.61 -48.95 41.02
N GLU A 81 -0.19 -47.82 41.60
CA GLU A 81 -0.45 -46.47 41.10
C GLU A 81 0.79 -45.90 40.41
N GLY A 82 0.60 -45.22 39.28
CA GLY A 82 1.65 -44.46 38.61
C GLY A 82 1.86 -43.08 39.21
N CYS A 83 0.82 -42.51 39.83
CA CYS A 83 0.78 -41.20 40.49
C CYS A 83 -0.42 -41.13 41.43
N ASP A 84 -0.46 -40.13 42.32
CA ASP A 84 -1.66 -39.72 43.07
C ASP A 84 -1.54 -38.24 43.45
N ASP A 85 -2.29 -37.37 42.78
CA ASP A 85 -2.23 -35.92 42.94
C ASP A 85 -3.33 -35.34 43.84
N THR A 86 -3.83 -36.16 44.79
CA THR A 86 -4.91 -35.82 45.74
C THR A 86 -6.30 -35.65 45.12
N ASN A 87 -6.46 -35.95 43.82
CA ASN A 87 -7.75 -35.85 43.17
C ASN A 87 -7.95 -36.93 42.08
N ARG A 88 -9.05 -36.85 41.31
CA ARG A 88 -9.41 -37.83 40.25
C ARG A 88 -9.79 -37.14 38.93
N THR A 89 -9.44 -35.87 38.81
CA THR A 89 -9.64 -35.10 37.59
C THR A 89 -8.68 -35.67 36.55
N ALA A 90 -9.07 -35.60 35.29
CA ALA A 90 -8.18 -35.95 34.19
C ALA A 90 -7.79 -34.65 33.48
N GLY A 91 -6.58 -34.58 32.94
CA GLY A 91 -6.00 -33.43 32.27
C GLY A 91 -5.10 -32.57 33.15
N ASP A 92 -4.83 -32.96 34.40
CA ASP A 92 -3.87 -32.35 35.34
C ASP A 92 -2.63 -33.21 35.61
N GLY A 93 -2.49 -34.31 34.87
CA GLY A 93 -1.30 -35.16 34.83
C GLY A 93 -1.42 -36.50 35.57
N CYS A 94 -2.41 -36.66 36.45
CA CYS A 94 -2.74 -37.94 37.07
C CYS A 94 -4.19 -38.30 36.80
N ASP A 95 -4.45 -39.33 36.01
CA ASP A 95 -5.82 -39.63 35.58
C ASP A 95 -6.69 -40.22 36.71
N ALA A 96 -7.99 -40.36 36.43
CA ALA A 96 -8.97 -40.90 37.39
C ALA A 96 -8.72 -42.36 37.84
N ALA A 97 -7.75 -43.06 37.22
CA ALA A 97 -7.28 -44.40 37.53
C ALA A 97 -5.84 -44.40 38.11
N CYS A 98 -5.29 -43.22 38.43
CA CYS A 98 -3.97 -42.99 38.97
C CYS A 98 -2.84 -43.52 38.08
N ALA A 99 -3.07 -43.45 36.76
CA ALA A 99 -2.03 -43.53 35.77
C ALA A 99 -1.53 -42.13 35.41
N VAL A 100 -0.20 -41.99 35.25
CA VAL A 100 0.40 -40.76 34.73
C VAL A 100 -0.12 -40.54 33.32
N GLU A 101 -0.69 -39.36 33.08
CA GLU A 101 -1.22 -38.99 31.78
C GLU A 101 -0.10 -38.84 30.75
N ALA A 102 -0.39 -39.17 29.49
CA ALA A 102 0.59 -39.00 28.42
C ALA A 102 0.97 -37.52 28.28
N GLY A 103 2.27 -37.23 28.22
CA GLY A 103 2.80 -35.86 28.18
C GLY A 103 2.98 -35.21 29.56
N TRP A 104 2.79 -35.95 30.66
CA TRP A 104 2.99 -35.45 32.02
C TRP A 104 4.06 -36.25 32.78
N ALA A 105 4.78 -35.55 33.65
CA ALA A 105 5.71 -36.15 34.60
C ALA A 105 5.23 -35.86 36.02
N CYS A 106 4.90 -36.92 36.75
CA CYS A 106 4.48 -36.85 38.15
C CYS A 106 5.59 -37.35 39.07
N VAL A 107 5.90 -36.57 40.11
CA VAL A 107 6.89 -36.95 41.13
C VAL A 107 6.40 -36.64 42.54
N GLY A 108 6.82 -37.45 43.51
CA GLY A 108 6.52 -37.25 44.92
C GLY A 108 5.26 -37.96 45.41
N THR A 109 5.00 -37.80 46.71
CA THR A 109 3.84 -38.35 47.44
C THR A 109 3.33 -37.29 48.43
N PRO A 110 2.23 -36.57 48.16
CA PRO A 110 1.40 -36.62 46.95
C PRO A 110 2.20 -36.27 45.68
N SER A 111 1.78 -36.85 44.54
CA SER A 111 2.34 -36.56 43.24
C SER A 111 2.08 -35.10 42.86
N VAL A 112 3.13 -34.42 42.43
CA VAL A 112 3.03 -33.13 41.73
C VAL A 112 3.32 -33.42 40.27
N CYS A 113 2.31 -33.22 39.43
CA CYS A 113 2.40 -33.43 38.01
C CYS A 113 2.67 -32.11 37.28
N ALA A 114 3.61 -32.14 36.35
CA ALA A 114 3.88 -31.05 35.44
C ALA A 114 3.94 -31.60 34.01
N PRO A 115 3.50 -30.82 33.01
CA PRO A 115 3.62 -31.23 31.63
C PRO A 115 5.10 -31.35 31.23
N ILE A 116 5.39 -32.27 30.31
CA ILE A 116 6.75 -32.57 29.86
C ILE A 116 7.11 -31.63 28.71
N CYS A 117 7.81 -30.56 29.06
CA CYS A 117 8.35 -29.65 28.04
C CYS A 117 9.34 -30.34 27.10
N GLY A 118 9.10 -30.16 25.80
CA GLY A 118 9.86 -30.68 24.67
C GLY A 118 9.31 -31.98 24.09
N ASP A 119 8.05 -32.33 24.34
CA ASP A 119 7.42 -33.55 23.82
C ASP A 119 6.51 -33.31 22.59
N GLY A 120 6.34 -32.06 22.20
CA GLY A 120 5.53 -31.60 21.06
C GLY A 120 4.05 -31.42 21.38
N GLN A 121 3.64 -31.52 22.65
CA GLN A 121 2.27 -31.35 23.09
C GLN A 121 2.13 -30.07 23.91
N LEU A 122 1.06 -29.31 23.70
CA LEU A 122 0.76 -28.11 24.49
C LEU A 122 -0.28 -28.48 25.55
N LEU A 123 0.17 -28.77 26.77
CA LEU A 123 -0.64 -29.29 27.87
C LEU A 123 -0.53 -28.40 29.12
N GLY A 124 -1.58 -28.42 29.96
CA GLY A 124 -1.60 -27.68 31.22
C GLY A 124 -1.32 -26.19 31.07
N ASP A 125 -0.32 -25.70 31.80
CA ASP A 125 0.10 -24.29 31.86
C ASP A 125 1.17 -23.91 30.82
N GLU A 126 1.50 -24.81 29.89
CA GLU A 126 2.48 -24.51 28.83
C GLU A 126 1.99 -23.40 27.89
N VAL A 127 2.89 -22.51 27.54
CA VAL A 127 2.65 -21.42 26.57
C VAL A 127 3.09 -21.83 25.17
N CYS A 128 4.04 -22.75 25.06
CA CYS A 128 4.48 -23.34 23.80
C CYS A 128 5.18 -24.69 24.03
N ASP A 129 5.23 -25.56 23.03
CA ASP A 129 6.11 -26.75 22.99
C ASP A 129 6.45 -27.03 21.53
N ASP A 130 7.74 -27.08 21.19
CA ASP A 130 8.25 -27.29 19.83
C ASP A 130 8.90 -28.68 19.62
N GLY A 131 8.71 -29.60 20.57
CA GLY A 131 9.27 -30.95 20.54
C GLY A 131 10.74 -31.05 20.94
N VAL A 132 11.32 -29.94 21.43
CA VAL A 132 12.64 -29.90 22.04
C VAL A 132 12.62 -29.00 23.29
N ASN A 133 13.57 -29.17 24.20
CA ASN A 133 13.65 -28.40 25.45
C ASN A 133 15.04 -27.79 25.58
N ASP A 134 15.39 -26.94 24.60
CA ASP A 134 16.74 -26.40 24.44
C ASP A 134 16.81 -24.87 24.51
N GLY A 135 15.68 -24.15 24.55
CA GLY A 135 15.69 -22.69 24.52
C GLY A 135 16.07 -22.13 23.15
N GLY A 136 15.94 -22.92 22.09
CA GLY A 136 16.32 -22.55 20.74
C GLY A 136 15.58 -21.31 20.24
N TYR A 137 16.29 -20.49 19.47
CA TYR A 137 15.74 -19.31 18.82
C TYR A 137 14.51 -19.66 17.95
N GLY A 138 13.44 -18.88 18.07
CA GLY A 138 12.15 -19.14 17.40
C GLY A 138 11.34 -20.31 17.98
N GLY A 139 11.83 -20.94 19.05
CA GLY A 139 11.26 -22.09 19.72
C GLY A 139 10.69 -21.77 21.09
N CYS A 140 10.85 -22.71 22.02
CA CYS A 140 10.40 -22.60 23.40
C CYS A 140 11.55 -22.46 24.40
N MET A 141 11.39 -21.57 25.39
CA MET A 141 12.33 -21.51 26.50
C MET A 141 12.31 -22.82 27.28
N PRO A 142 13.42 -23.17 27.98
CA PRO A 142 13.43 -24.36 28.79
C PRO A 142 12.32 -24.33 29.85
N GLY A 143 11.47 -25.35 29.85
CA GLY A 143 10.29 -25.42 30.71
C GLY A 143 8.99 -24.87 30.12
N CYS A 144 8.98 -24.42 28.86
CA CYS A 144 7.75 -24.20 28.05
C CYS A 144 6.75 -23.15 28.58
N MET A 145 7.14 -22.39 29.61
CA MET A 145 6.32 -21.32 30.19
C MET A 145 6.38 -20.02 29.39
N GLU A 146 7.35 -19.88 28.50
CA GLU A 146 7.58 -18.69 27.67
C GLU A 146 8.16 -19.10 26.31
N ARG A 147 7.87 -18.32 25.27
CA ARG A 147 8.55 -18.48 23.97
C ARG A 147 9.99 -17.98 24.06
N ALA A 148 10.90 -18.64 23.37
CA ALA A 148 12.25 -18.13 23.19
C ALA A 148 12.24 -16.87 22.31
N PRO A 149 13.28 -16.02 22.40
CA PRO A 149 13.47 -14.92 21.46
C PRO A 149 13.40 -15.43 20.02
N GLY A 150 12.73 -14.67 19.16
CA GLY A 150 12.55 -15.05 17.78
C GLY A 150 11.92 -13.95 16.94
N CYS A 151 12.03 -14.11 15.63
CA CYS A 151 11.52 -13.17 14.65
C CYS A 151 10.07 -12.75 14.91
N GLY A 152 9.86 -11.45 15.02
CA GLY A 152 8.56 -10.81 15.23
C GLY A 152 8.22 -10.53 16.70
N ASP A 153 9.18 -10.67 17.62
CA ASP A 153 8.99 -10.38 19.04
C ASP A 153 9.23 -8.90 19.42
N GLY A 154 9.63 -8.09 18.44
CA GLY A 154 9.90 -6.66 18.57
C GLY A 154 11.30 -6.32 19.10
N ILE A 155 12.20 -7.30 19.20
CA ILE A 155 13.58 -7.12 19.68
C ILE A 155 14.54 -7.65 18.62
N LEU A 156 15.50 -6.85 18.18
CA LEU A 156 16.53 -7.32 17.24
C LEU A 156 17.57 -8.23 17.90
N GLN A 157 17.65 -9.48 17.45
CA GLN A 157 18.60 -10.51 17.88
C GLN A 157 19.67 -10.76 16.81
N ALA A 158 20.48 -9.73 16.57
CA ALA A 158 21.50 -9.74 15.51
C ALA A 158 22.56 -10.85 15.65
N ASP A 159 22.80 -11.34 16.87
CA ASP A 159 23.70 -12.47 17.13
C ASP A 159 23.11 -13.83 16.69
N GLN A 160 21.79 -13.91 16.54
CA GLN A 160 21.07 -15.08 16.01
C GLN A 160 20.79 -14.97 14.51
N GLY A 161 21.27 -13.91 13.85
CA GLY A 161 21.17 -13.74 12.40
C GLY A 161 20.03 -12.85 11.91
N GLU A 162 19.29 -12.21 12.82
CA GLU A 162 18.27 -11.22 12.45
C GLU A 162 18.91 -9.94 11.88
N LEU A 163 18.38 -9.48 10.74
CA LEU A 163 18.67 -8.16 10.18
C LEU A 163 17.67 -7.10 10.66
N CYS A 164 16.46 -7.51 10.99
CA CYS A 164 15.37 -6.70 11.52
C CYS A 164 14.40 -7.60 12.32
N ASP A 165 13.49 -7.01 13.10
CA ASP A 165 12.41 -7.71 13.78
C ASP A 165 11.12 -6.88 13.69
N GLY A 166 10.14 -7.35 12.90
CA GLY A 166 8.88 -6.65 12.69
C GLY A 166 9.08 -5.21 12.18
N ALA A 167 8.90 -4.23 13.08
CA ALA A 167 9.11 -2.80 12.80
C ALA A 167 10.49 -2.26 13.25
N GLU A 168 11.25 -3.03 14.04
CA GLU A 168 12.63 -2.69 14.42
C GLU A 168 13.57 -3.06 13.27
N THR A 169 14.10 -2.07 12.57
CA THR A 169 14.87 -2.26 11.34
C THR A 169 16.37 -2.00 11.51
N ALA A 170 16.86 -1.99 12.76
CA ALA A 170 18.25 -1.63 13.08
C ALA A 170 18.64 -0.22 12.59
N GLY A 171 17.66 0.69 12.53
CA GLY A 171 17.83 2.04 11.98
C GLY A 171 17.93 2.11 10.45
N GLN A 172 17.71 1.00 9.73
CA GLN A 172 17.58 1.01 8.28
C GLN A 172 16.29 1.71 7.86
N THR A 173 16.38 2.50 6.81
CA THR A 173 15.25 3.20 6.21
C THR A 173 15.22 2.88 4.72
N CYS A 174 14.10 3.13 4.06
CA CYS A 174 14.05 3.10 2.60
C CYS A 174 15.10 4.04 1.98
N ALA A 175 15.31 5.23 2.58
CA ALA A 175 16.32 6.18 2.15
C ALA A 175 17.76 5.63 2.24
N SER A 176 18.11 4.93 3.33
CA SER A 176 19.43 4.30 3.46
C SER A 176 19.64 3.14 2.48
N ASN A 177 18.56 2.62 1.88
CA ASN A 177 18.57 1.57 0.87
C ASN A 177 18.36 2.09 -0.56
N GLY A 178 18.51 3.41 -0.77
CA GLY A 178 18.52 4.03 -2.10
C GLY A 178 17.14 4.32 -2.69
N PHE A 179 16.08 4.29 -1.87
CA PHE A 179 14.74 4.75 -2.25
C PHE A 179 14.51 6.20 -1.80
N LEU A 180 13.45 6.85 -2.28
CA LEU A 180 13.06 8.20 -1.84
C LEU A 180 12.62 8.18 -0.37
N GLY A 181 11.90 7.13 0.04
CA GLY A 181 11.43 6.96 1.41
C GLY A 181 10.38 5.88 1.52
N GLY A 182 9.45 5.99 2.48
CA GLY A 182 8.39 5.01 2.71
C GLY A 182 8.63 4.13 3.94
N PRO A 183 7.62 3.35 4.36
CA PRO A 183 7.81 2.40 5.45
C PRO A 183 8.63 1.22 4.94
N ILE A 184 9.52 0.74 5.79
CA ILE A 184 10.27 -0.49 5.62
C ILE A 184 9.82 -1.44 6.72
N ALA A 185 9.70 -2.72 6.39
CA ALA A 185 9.35 -3.75 7.36
C ALA A 185 10.40 -4.87 7.29
N CYS A 186 10.24 -5.87 8.13
CA CYS A 186 10.99 -7.10 8.04
C CYS A 186 10.17 -8.19 7.32
N TRP A 187 10.85 -9.11 6.63
CA TRP A 187 10.21 -10.36 6.21
C TRP A 187 9.90 -11.23 7.43
N ASP A 188 8.95 -12.16 7.31
CA ASP A 188 8.58 -13.11 8.37
C ASP A 188 9.75 -14.00 8.83
N THR A 189 10.85 -14.02 8.08
CA THR A 189 12.08 -14.77 8.39
C THR A 189 13.14 -13.94 9.13
N CYS A 190 12.93 -12.62 9.25
CA CYS A 190 13.84 -11.65 9.88
C CYS A 190 15.27 -11.55 9.33
N ASP A 191 15.60 -12.30 8.27
CA ASP A 191 16.89 -12.29 7.61
C ASP A 191 16.96 -11.31 6.42
N GLN A 192 15.85 -10.59 6.14
CA GLN A 192 15.73 -9.64 5.04
C GLN A 192 14.78 -8.49 5.39
N LEU A 193 15.12 -7.30 4.88
CA LEU A 193 14.23 -6.14 4.91
C LEU A 193 13.19 -6.25 3.79
N ASP A 194 11.91 -6.02 4.12
CA ASP A 194 10.85 -5.83 3.15
C ASP A 194 10.86 -4.38 2.66
N LEU A 195 11.47 -4.21 1.49
CA LEU A 195 11.56 -2.95 0.77
C LEU A 195 10.39 -2.72 -0.19
N SER A 196 9.43 -3.64 -0.28
CA SER A 196 8.31 -3.54 -1.24
C SER A 196 7.42 -2.32 -1.00
N ARG A 197 7.41 -1.81 0.23
CA ARG A 197 6.69 -0.59 0.60
C ARG A 197 7.52 0.67 0.50
N CYS A 198 8.82 0.59 0.18
CA CYS A 198 9.60 1.77 -0.14
C CYS A 198 9.03 2.46 -1.39
N ALA A 199 9.10 3.78 -1.38
CA ALA A 199 8.59 4.65 -2.41
C ALA A 199 9.74 5.07 -3.32
N GLY A 200 9.74 4.58 -4.57
CA GLY A 200 10.55 5.03 -5.68
C GLY A 200 12.07 4.95 -5.47
N ARG A 201 12.84 4.48 -6.44
CA ARG A 201 14.25 4.85 -6.55
C ARG A 201 14.38 5.86 -7.67
N SER A 202 14.94 7.05 -7.39
CA SER A 202 15.25 8.01 -8.48
C SER A 202 16.25 7.35 -9.40
N ASP A 203 15.80 6.97 -10.59
CA ASP A 203 16.65 6.31 -11.58
C ASP A 203 17.46 7.36 -12.32
N TRP A 204 16.77 8.39 -12.80
CA TRP A 204 17.36 9.49 -13.52
C TRP A 204 16.48 10.73 -13.44
N SER A 205 17.14 11.87 -13.29
CA SER A 205 16.57 13.18 -13.50
C SER A 205 17.35 13.92 -14.58
N LEU A 206 16.64 14.60 -15.48
CA LEU A 206 17.24 15.40 -16.52
C LEU A 206 16.65 16.80 -16.57
N ARG A 207 17.50 17.72 -16.98
CA ARG A 207 17.13 19.08 -17.37
C ARG A 207 16.88 19.11 -18.86
N ALA A 208 15.83 19.82 -19.26
CA ALA A 208 15.60 20.21 -20.64
C ALA A 208 15.35 21.72 -20.71
N GLY A 209 16.32 22.47 -21.22
CA GLY A 209 16.18 23.91 -21.35
C GLY A 209 17.38 24.60 -21.98
N GLY A 210 17.13 25.82 -22.46
CA GLY A 210 18.06 26.68 -23.17
C GLY A 210 18.47 27.85 -22.29
N THR A 211 18.55 29.04 -22.89
CA THR A 211 18.72 30.31 -22.16
C THR A 211 17.40 31.03 -21.91
N GLY A 212 16.31 30.54 -22.49
CA GLY A 212 14.95 31.07 -22.36
C GLY A 212 14.25 30.56 -21.10
N SER A 213 12.91 30.70 -21.09
CA SER A 213 12.05 30.01 -20.12
C SER A 213 11.44 28.80 -20.82
N ASP A 214 11.66 27.62 -20.26
CA ASP A 214 11.21 26.33 -20.79
C ASP A 214 10.40 25.60 -19.72
N TYR A 215 9.26 25.01 -20.10
CA TYR A 215 8.32 24.40 -19.17
C TYR A 215 7.97 23.00 -19.61
N GLY A 216 8.15 22.02 -18.72
CA GLY A 216 7.55 20.70 -18.84
C GLY A 216 6.13 20.76 -18.27
N ILE A 217 5.12 20.50 -19.11
CA ILE A 217 3.72 20.70 -18.72
C ILE A 217 3.01 19.36 -18.51
N VAL A 218 3.30 18.37 -19.36
CA VAL A 218 2.62 17.08 -19.37
C VAL A 218 3.61 15.93 -19.51
N VAL A 219 3.34 14.82 -18.85
CA VAL A 219 4.12 13.59 -18.96
C VAL A 219 3.19 12.37 -19.04
N ALA A 220 3.57 11.37 -19.83
CA ALA A 220 2.96 10.04 -19.83
C ALA A 220 4.03 8.96 -19.94
N ILE A 221 3.67 7.74 -19.53
CA ILE A 221 4.51 6.55 -19.68
C ILE A 221 3.75 5.61 -20.61
N ASP A 222 4.40 5.15 -21.68
CA ASP A 222 3.79 4.17 -22.59
C ASP A 222 3.88 2.74 -22.04
N ALA A 223 3.17 1.80 -22.68
CA ALA A 223 3.14 0.40 -22.23
C ALA A 223 4.51 -0.31 -22.27
N ALA A 224 5.49 0.25 -22.98
CA ALA A 224 6.87 -0.26 -23.01
C ALA A 224 7.77 0.41 -21.95
N GLY A 225 7.21 1.30 -21.10
CA GLY A 225 7.95 2.02 -20.06
C GLY A 225 8.70 3.25 -20.57
N ASN A 226 8.48 3.69 -21.81
CA ASN A 226 9.10 4.92 -22.29
C ASN A 226 8.37 6.14 -21.74
N VAL A 227 9.13 7.15 -21.36
CA VAL A 227 8.62 8.42 -20.81
C VAL A 227 8.48 9.43 -21.94
N ILE A 228 7.29 9.99 -22.09
CA ILE A 228 6.98 11.02 -23.08
C ILE A 228 6.64 12.30 -22.32
N VAL A 229 7.44 13.34 -22.53
CA VAL A 229 7.25 14.66 -21.94
C VAL A 229 6.87 15.66 -23.03
N GLY A 230 5.97 16.58 -22.67
CA GLY A 230 5.56 17.67 -23.52
C GLY A 230 5.48 18.99 -22.79
N GLY A 231 5.71 20.07 -23.50
CA GLY A 231 5.60 21.41 -22.95
C GLY A 231 5.88 22.49 -23.97
N VAL A 232 6.32 23.65 -23.47
CA VAL A 232 6.68 24.81 -24.31
C VAL A 232 8.10 25.26 -24.03
N PHE A 233 8.79 25.74 -25.05
CA PHE A 233 10.17 26.19 -24.93
C PHE A 233 10.41 27.49 -25.70
N ARG A 234 11.42 28.28 -25.28
CA ARG A 234 11.79 29.55 -25.90
C ARG A 234 13.22 29.51 -26.43
N GLY A 235 13.43 30.02 -27.63
CA GLY A 235 14.75 30.07 -28.23
C GLY A 235 15.19 28.68 -28.72
N THR A 236 16.37 28.21 -28.30
CA THR A 236 16.92 26.91 -28.73
C THR A 236 17.18 26.00 -27.54
N VAL A 237 16.70 24.77 -27.62
CA VAL A 237 16.80 23.73 -26.58
C VAL A 237 17.33 22.44 -27.17
N ASN A 238 18.12 21.70 -26.39
CA ASN A 238 18.54 20.34 -26.70
C ASN A 238 18.00 19.36 -25.65
N PHE A 239 17.28 18.35 -26.12
CA PHE A 239 16.64 17.32 -25.28
C PHE A 239 17.48 16.03 -25.15
N GLY A 240 18.73 16.03 -25.62
CA GLY A 240 19.62 14.88 -25.75
C GLY A 240 19.92 14.50 -27.21
N GLY A 241 19.17 15.06 -28.16
CA GLY A 241 19.31 14.83 -29.61
C GLY A 241 19.87 16.05 -30.36
N GLN A 242 19.20 16.40 -31.47
CA GLN A 242 19.50 17.62 -32.21
C GLN A 242 18.85 18.84 -31.54
N ASP A 243 19.45 20.00 -31.74
CA ASP A 243 18.90 21.28 -31.27
C ASP A 243 17.55 21.56 -31.95
N LEU A 244 16.58 21.98 -31.14
CA LEU A 244 15.28 22.47 -31.59
C LEU A 244 15.22 23.97 -31.35
N THR A 245 14.85 24.74 -32.37
CA THR A 245 14.70 26.20 -32.28
C THR A 245 13.24 26.59 -32.50
N ALA A 246 12.68 27.35 -31.56
CA ALA A 246 11.35 27.90 -31.66
C ALA A 246 11.24 28.88 -32.85
N LEU A 247 10.16 28.78 -33.60
CA LEU A 247 9.70 29.78 -34.55
C LEU A 247 8.90 30.81 -33.74
N GLY A 248 9.39 32.04 -33.65
CA GLY A 248 8.73 33.06 -32.84
C GLY A 248 9.10 33.03 -31.36
N VAL A 249 8.14 33.31 -30.47
CA VAL A 249 8.41 33.51 -29.03
C VAL A 249 8.58 32.19 -28.29
N SER A 250 7.68 31.24 -28.51
CA SER A 250 7.68 29.92 -27.89
C SER A 250 6.95 28.93 -28.77
N ASP A 251 7.41 27.68 -28.79
CA ASP A 251 6.79 26.57 -29.52
C ASP A 251 6.54 25.38 -28.60
N LEU A 252 5.69 24.46 -29.04
CA LEU A 252 5.48 23.18 -28.38
C LEU A 252 6.67 22.25 -28.63
N PHE A 253 7.02 21.43 -27.63
CA PHE A 253 7.88 20.28 -27.83
C PHE A 253 7.20 18.99 -27.36
N LEU A 254 7.59 17.87 -27.98
CA LEU A 254 7.48 16.55 -27.40
C LEU A 254 8.86 15.89 -27.42
N ALA A 255 9.24 15.23 -26.34
CA ALA A 255 10.43 14.41 -26.26
C ALA A 255 10.08 13.04 -25.65
N LYS A 256 10.74 12.00 -26.16
CA LYS A 256 10.59 10.63 -25.70
C LYS A 256 11.93 10.09 -25.22
N TYR A 257 11.91 9.47 -24.05
CA TYR A 257 13.04 8.80 -23.40
C TYR A 257 12.66 7.36 -23.12
N ASP A 258 13.62 6.44 -23.19
CA ASP A 258 13.39 5.07 -22.74
C ASP A 258 13.38 4.97 -21.20
N ALA A 259 13.06 3.80 -20.66
CA ALA A 259 13.01 3.59 -19.20
C ALA A 259 14.36 3.84 -18.50
N THR A 260 15.48 3.83 -19.24
CA THR A 260 16.83 4.11 -18.70
C THR A 260 17.20 5.59 -18.74
N GLY A 261 16.34 6.44 -19.31
CA GLY A 261 16.57 7.87 -19.47
C GLY A 261 17.34 8.22 -20.73
N ALA A 262 17.60 7.26 -21.62
CA ALA A 262 18.23 7.56 -22.89
C ALA A 262 17.22 8.25 -23.83
N HIS A 263 17.65 9.35 -24.45
CA HIS A 263 16.86 10.06 -25.45
C HIS A 263 16.56 9.16 -26.66
N VAL A 264 15.29 9.08 -27.03
CA VAL A 264 14.82 8.33 -28.21
C VAL A 264 14.58 9.29 -29.37
N TRP A 265 13.77 10.33 -29.16
CA TRP A 265 13.54 11.40 -30.13
C TRP A 265 12.98 12.65 -29.45
N SER A 266 13.13 13.81 -30.10
CA SER A 266 12.47 15.06 -29.72
C SER A 266 12.02 15.83 -30.96
N ARG A 267 10.87 16.50 -30.88
CA ARG A 267 10.28 17.26 -31.99
C ARG A 267 9.65 18.54 -31.49
N ARG A 268 9.74 19.56 -32.34
CA ARG A 268 9.06 20.85 -32.20
C ARG A 268 7.78 20.83 -33.02
N TYR A 269 6.72 21.39 -32.47
CA TYR A 269 5.49 21.72 -33.19
C TYR A 269 5.10 23.16 -32.89
N GLY A 270 4.26 23.75 -33.75
CA GLY A 270 3.87 25.15 -33.63
C GLY A 270 4.28 26.00 -34.83
N SER A 271 3.95 27.28 -34.73
CA SER A 271 4.08 28.28 -35.78
C SER A 271 4.93 29.46 -35.31
N ALA A 272 4.80 30.65 -35.91
CA ALA A 272 5.46 31.85 -35.38
C ALA A 272 4.71 32.48 -34.20
N ASP A 273 3.49 32.01 -33.95
CA ASP A 273 2.60 32.46 -32.89
C ASP A 273 2.72 31.55 -31.67
N GLY A 274 2.24 31.98 -30.49
CA GLY A 274 2.31 31.14 -29.29
C GLY A 274 1.19 30.11 -29.22
N GLU A 275 1.52 28.87 -28.85
CA GLU A 275 0.56 27.80 -28.60
C GLU A 275 0.69 27.20 -27.18
N THR A 276 -0.34 26.47 -26.76
CA THR A 276 -0.37 25.76 -25.47
C THR A 276 -0.51 24.26 -25.66
N LEU A 277 0.08 23.50 -24.74
CA LEU A 277 -0.09 22.05 -24.62
C LEU A 277 -0.53 21.76 -23.19
N ASN A 278 -1.73 21.24 -23.02
CA ASN A 278 -2.34 21.07 -21.69
C ASN A 278 -2.63 19.61 -21.35
N GLY A 279 -2.77 18.73 -22.34
CA GLY A 279 -3.06 17.31 -22.13
C GLY A 279 -2.28 16.41 -23.07
N LEU A 280 -1.86 15.26 -22.55
CA LEU A 280 -1.17 14.20 -23.28
C LEU A 280 -1.65 12.83 -22.78
N ALA A 281 -1.91 11.91 -23.70
CA ALA A 281 -2.20 10.51 -23.41
C ALA A 281 -1.63 9.59 -24.50
N THR A 282 -1.50 8.31 -24.20
CA THR A 282 -1.08 7.27 -25.16
C THR A 282 -2.19 6.27 -25.39
N ASP A 283 -2.31 5.78 -26.62
CA ASP A 283 -3.20 4.66 -26.95
C ASP A 283 -2.50 3.31 -26.83
N SER A 284 -3.24 2.21 -26.99
CA SER A 284 -2.71 0.84 -26.85
C SER A 284 -1.62 0.49 -27.86
N ALA A 285 -1.55 1.22 -28.98
CA ALA A 285 -0.52 1.09 -30.01
C ALA A 285 0.68 2.03 -29.78
N GLY A 286 0.66 2.82 -28.69
CA GLY A 286 1.70 3.78 -28.34
C GLY A 286 1.64 5.08 -29.13
N ASN A 287 0.56 5.35 -29.86
CA ASN A 287 0.35 6.65 -30.50
C ASN A 287 0.09 7.69 -29.41
N ILE A 288 0.46 8.93 -29.70
CA ILE A 288 0.42 10.04 -28.75
C ILE A 288 -0.75 10.95 -29.12
N LEU A 289 -1.60 11.23 -28.14
CA LEU A 289 -2.71 12.17 -28.28
C LEU A 289 -2.43 13.42 -27.47
N ILE A 290 -2.61 14.57 -28.09
CA ILE A 290 -2.36 15.88 -27.46
C ILE A 290 -3.51 16.85 -27.67
N THR A 291 -3.68 17.75 -26.70
CA THR A 291 -4.67 18.82 -26.75
C THR A 291 -4.14 20.10 -26.09
N GLY A 292 -4.68 21.24 -26.52
CA GLY A 292 -4.27 22.56 -26.05
C GLY A 292 -5.04 23.66 -26.79
N GLY A 293 -4.42 24.84 -26.90
CA GLY A 293 -4.96 26.00 -27.60
C GLY A 293 -3.95 26.65 -28.55
N PHE A 294 -4.44 27.39 -29.54
CA PHE A 294 -3.63 28.19 -30.46
C PHE A 294 -4.40 29.41 -30.97
N GLY A 295 -3.72 30.53 -31.19
CA GLY A 295 -4.37 31.82 -31.51
C GLY A 295 -4.46 32.17 -33.00
N VAL A 296 -3.60 31.59 -33.83
CA VAL A 296 -3.49 31.97 -35.26
C VAL A 296 -3.31 30.73 -36.13
N THR A 297 -2.13 30.13 -36.13
CA THR A 297 -1.84 28.92 -36.90
C THR A 297 -1.19 27.89 -35.98
N LEU A 298 -1.42 26.61 -36.23
CA LEU A 298 -0.72 25.52 -35.56
C LEU A 298 -0.32 24.47 -36.58
N ASN A 299 0.99 24.25 -36.71
CA ASN A 299 1.57 23.19 -37.54
C ASN A 299 2.00 22.01 -36.67
N LEU A 300 1.40 20.85 -36.92
CA LEU A 300 1.72 19.58 -36.23
C LEU A 300 2.44 18.58 -37.14
N GLY A 301 2.98 19.03 -38.28
CA GLY A 301 3.55 18.18 -39.34
C GLY A 301 2.55 17.76 -40.43
N GLY A 302 1.26 18.08 -40.26
CA GLY A 302 0.20 17.89 -41.25
C GLY A 302 -0.20 19.20 -41.95
N GLN A 303 -1.46 19.29 -42.38
CA GLN A 303 -2.04 20.56 -42.81
C GLN A 303 -2.15 21.53 -41.61
N ASP A 304 -1.87 22.80 -41.87
CA ASP A 304 -1.98 23.85 -40.85
C ASP A 304 -3.42 23.96 -40.33
N LEU A 305 -3.55 23.98 -39.01
CA LEU A 305 -4.79 24.40 -38.37
C LEU A 305 -4.77 25.92 -38.28
N VAL A 306 -5.87 26.58 -38.64
CA VAL A 306 -6.01 28.04 -38.61
C VAL A 306 -7.15 28.41 -37.67
N SER A 307 -6.89 29.30 -36.72
CA SER A 307 -7.87 29.77 -35.74
C SER A 307 -9.01 30.50 -36.44
N ALA A 308 -10.24 30.33 -35.93
CA ALA A 308 -11.43 31.07 -36.35
C ALA A 308 -11.52 32.48 -35.71
N GLY A 309 -10.54 32.82 -34.86
CA GLY A 309 -10.43 34.07 -34.11
C GLY A 309 -10.29 33.76 -32.61
N GLY A 310 -9.59 34.62 -31.86
CA GLY A 310 -9.26 34.26 -30.47
C GLY A 310 -8.40 32.98 -30.38
N THR A 311 -8.44 32.31 -29.24
CA THR A 311 -7.75 31.02 -29.03
C THR A 311 -8.72 29.90 -29.36
N ASP A 312 -8.32 28.97 -30.20
CA ASP A 312 -9.09 27.76 -30.53
C ASP A 312 -8.49 26.51 -29.90
N ALA A 313 -9.35 25.56 -29.51
CA ALA A 313 -8.91 24.27 -29.01
C ALA A 313 -8.46 23.35 -30.16
N TYR A 314 -7.51 22.46 -29.90
CA TYR A 314 -7.15 21.38 -30.83
C TYR A 314 -7.12 20.00 -30.17
N LEU A 315 -7.30 18.97 -30.98
CA LEU A 315 -7.02 17.57 -30.63
C LEU A 315 -6.25 16.94 -31.78
N ALA A 316 -5.13 16.30 -31.48
CA ALA A 316 -4.31 15.63 -32.49
C ALA A 316 -3.80 14.28 -32.03
N LYS A 317 -3.55 13.42 -33.01
CA LYS A 317 -2.90 12.12 -32.85
C LYS A 317 -1.61 12.08 -33.65
N LEU A 318 -0.57 11.58 -33.02
CA LEU A 318 0.77 11.40 -33.57
C LEU A 318 1.18 9.93 -33.42
N THR A 319 2.07 9.44 -34.29
CA THR A 319 2.65 8.10 -34.18
C THR A 319 3.53 7.99 -32.92
N PRO A 320 3.95 6.78 -32.50
CA PRO A 320 4.91 6.62 -31.40
C PRO A 320 6.26 7.31 -31.63
N SER A 321 6.56 7.67 -32.89
CA SER A 321 7.75 8.40 -33.33
C SER A 321 7.53 9.91 -33.48
N GLY A 322 6.33 10.41 -33.17
CA GLY A 322 5.97 11.82 -33.25
C GLY A 322 5.63 12.31 -34.66
N ASP A 323 5.23 11.44 -35.58
CA ASP A 323 4.75 11.86 -36.90
C ASP A 323 3.24 12.14 -36.86
N HIS A 324 2.76 13.13 -37.61
CA HIS A 324 1.34 13.47 -37.68
C HIS A 324 0.49 12.31 -38.22
N VAL A 325 -0.63 12.01 -37.56
CA VAL A 325 -1.65 11.07 -38.06
C VAL A 325 -2.91 11.83 -38.45
N TRP A 326 -3.50 12.57 -37.51
CA TRP A 326 -4.65 13.43 -37.75
C TRP A 326 -4.68 14.57 -36.72
N SER A 327 -5.33 15.68 -37.07
CA SER A 327 -5.56 16.80 -36.16
C SER A 327 -6.90 17.47 -36.43
N LYS A 328 -7.46 18.12 -35.40
CA LYS A 328 -8.75 18.81 -35.43
C LYS A 328 -8.64 20.12 -34.67
N ARG A 329 -9.38 21.12 -35.15
CA ARG A 329 -9.59 22.42 -34.50
C ARG A 329 -11.06 22.51 -34.04
N PHE A 330 -11.28 23.10 -32.87
CA PHE A 330 -12.59 23.42 -32.34
C PHE A 330 -12.62 24.86 -31.81
N GLY A 331 -13.55 25.65 -32.31
CA GLY A 331 -13.78 27.00 -31.79
C GLY A 331 -14.32 27.98 -32.83
N ASP A 332 -14.53 29.21 -32.39
CA ASP A 332 -15.14 30.31 -33.14
C ASP A 332 -14.27 31.58 -33.07
N ALA A 333 -14.84 32.78 -32.97
CA ALA A 333 -14.06 34.02 -32.84
C ALA A 333 -13.66 34.36 -31.39
N THR A 334 -14.10 33.55 -30.42
CA THR A 334 -13.91 33.77 -28.98
C THR A 334 -12.87 32.79 -28.41
N PHE A 335 -12.93 32.46 -27.12
CA PHE A 335 -11.89 31.66 -26.46
C PHE A 335 -12.34 30.21 -26.28
N GLN A 336 -11.58 29.26 -26.80
CA GLN A 336 -11.70 27.83 -26.58
C GLN A 336 -10.32 27.20 -26.35
N GLU A 337 -10.24 26.29 -25.40
CA GLU A 337 -8.97 25.64 -25.10
C GLU A 337 -9.19 24.20 -24.63
N GLY A 338 -8.45 23.27 -25.23
CA GLY A 338 -8.39 21.89 -24.76
C GLY A 338 -7.52 21.81 -23.51
N MET A 339 -8.03 21.19 -22.45
CA MET A 339 -7.37 21.13 -21.14
C MET A 339 -6.78 19.75 -20.87
N ARG A 340 -7.52 18.68 -21.14
CA ARG A 340 -7.11 17.30 -20.84
C ARG A 340 -7.58 16.34 -21.92
N VAL A 341 -6.78 15.29 -22.14
CA VAL A 341 -7.14 14.16 -22.99
C VAL A 341 -6.78 12.87 -22.25
N VAL A 342 -7.66 11.87 -22.32
CA VAL A 342 -7.41 10.51 -21.83
C VAL A 342 -7.83 9.50 -22.90
N VAL A 343 -7.21 8.33 -22.87
CA VAL A 343 -7.53 7.21 -23.74
C VAL A 343 -7.87 6.01 -22.86
N ASP A 344 -8.98 5.34 -23.12
CA ASP A 344 -9.34 4.12 -22.39
C ASP A 344 -8.78 2.86 -23.05
N VAL A 345 -8.99 1.71 -22.38
CA VAL A 345 -8.52 0.39 -22.84
C VAL A 345 -9.07 -0.05 -24.21
N GLY A 346 -10.11 0.62 -24.72
CA GLY A 346 -10.68 0.38 -26.06
C GLY A 346 -10.22 1.39 -27.12
N ASP A 347 -9.16 2.15 -26.85
CA ASP A 347 -8.64 3.26 -27.67
C ASP A 347 -9.70 4.34 -27.97
N ARG A 348 -10.67 4.49 -27.06
CA ARG A 348 -11.61 5.60 -27.10
C ARG A 348 -10.95 6.82 -26.50
N VAL A 349 -11.05 7.93 -27.22
CA VAL A 349 -10.41 9.19 -26.87
C VAL A 349 -11.45 10.10 -26.23
N ILE A 350 -11.17 10.58 -25.01
CA ILE A 350 -11.99 11.58 -24.34
C ILE A 350 -11.16 12.85 -24.18
N VAL A 351 -11.66 13.96 -24.69
CA VAL A 351 -11.06 15.29 -24.52
C VAL A 351 -12.00 16.18 -23.72
N ALA A 352 -11.46 16.96 -22.80
CA ALA A 352 -12.18 17.96 -22.04
C ALA A 352 -11.46 19.32 -22.15
N GLY A 353 -12.24 20.39 -22.11
CA GLY A 353 -11.72 21.74 -22.19
C GLY A 353 -12.75 22.79 -21.81
N VAL A 354 -12.42 24.04 -22.04
CA VAL A 354 -13.28 25.19 -21.75
C VAL A 354 -13.59 25.95 -23.04
N PHE A 355 -14.75 26.59 -23.08
CA PHE A 355 -15.16 27.40 -24.23
C PHE A 355 -16.04 28.58 -23.83
N GLU A 356 -15.85 29.70 -24.51
CA GLU A 356 -16.77 30.83 -24.61
C GLU A 356 -17.42 30.79 -26.00
N GLY A 357 -18.59 31.41 -26.18
CA GLY A 357 -19.25 31.50 -27.47
C GLY A 357 -19.77 30.15 -27.97
N ASN A 358 -19.49 29.81 -29.22
CA ASN A 358 -19.98 28.62 -29.89
C ASN A 358 -18.85 27.63 -30.18
N ILE A 359 -19.06 26.35 -29.85
CA ILE A 359 -18.12 25.27 -30.17
C ILE A 359 -18.82 24.13 -30.89
N ASN A 360 -18.19 23.59 -31.94
CA ASN A 360 -18.63 22.36 -32.61
C ASN A 360 -17.51 21.31 -32.51
N LEU A 361 -17.81 20.20 -31.84
CA LEU A 361 -16.88 19.09 -31.57
C LEU A 361 -17.01 17.95 -32.60
N GLY A 362 -17.70 18.18 -33.72
CA GLY A 362 -17.99 17.18 -34.76
C GLY A 362 -19.47 16.82 -34.89
N GLY A 363 -20.30 17.26 -33.95
CA GLY A 363 -21.75 17.08 -33.95
C GLY A 363 -22.51 18.41 -34.11
N THR A 364 -23.45 18.66 -33.20
CA THR A 364 -24.17 19.94 -33.12
C THR A 364 -23.36 20.98 -32.35
N TYR A 365 -23.64 22.26 -32.61
CA TYR A 365 -23.04 23.35 -31.83
C TYR A 365 -23.51 23.32 -30.38
N HIS A 366 -22.57 23.56 -29.47
CA HIS A 366 -22.84 24.00 -28.11
C HIS A 366 -22.61 25.51 -28.03
N THR A 367 -23.34 26.18 -27.15
CA THR A 367 -23.18 27.61 -26.88
C THR A 367 -22.97 27.79 -25.39
N SER A 368 -21.99 28.59 -25.02
CA SER A 368 -21.73 28.88 -23.61
C SER A 368 -22.83 29.78 -23.05
N GLY A 369 -23.00 29.76 -21.74
CA GLY A 369 -23.84 30.68 -21.00
C GLY A 369 -23.16 32.04 -20.85
N THR A 370 -23.00 32.50 -19.62
CA THR A 370 -22.20 33.68 -19.32
C THR A 370 -20.75 33.27 -19.12
N GLY A 371 -19.82 33.80 -19.91
CA GLY A 371 -18.40 33.47 -19.80
C GLY A 371 -18.03 32.06 -20.30
N ARG A 372 -17.07 31.42 -19.62
CA ARG A 372 -16.50 30.11 -20.02
C ARG A 372 -17.25 28.96 -19.37
N ASP A 373 -17.65 27.98 -20.17
CA ASP A 373 -18.23 26.71 -19.73
C ASP A 373 -17.29 25.53 -20.07
N VAL A 374 -17.56 24.35 -19.52
CA VAL A 374 -16.80 23.12 -19.78
C VAL A 374 -17.44 22.29 -20.90
N PHE A 375 -16.61 21.76 -21.80
CA PHE A 375 -17.01 20.75 -22.77
C PHE A 375 -16.29 19.41 -22.52
N LEU A 376 -16.96 18.32 -22.86
CA LEU A 376 -16.36 16.99 -23.00
C LEU A 376 -16.77 16.39 -24.34
N ALA A 377 -15.84 15.74 -25.03
CA ALA A 377 -16.10 15.10 -26.31
C ALA A 377 -15.38 13.76 -26.43
N GLN A 378 -16.01 12.84 -27.15
CA GLN A 378 -15.52 11.49 -27.39
C GLN A 378 -15.26 11.25 -28.87
N TYR A 379 -14.13 10.59 -29.16
CA TYR A 379 -13.74 10.13 -30.49
C TYR A 379 -13.28 8.68 -30.44
N ASN A 380 -13.26 8.00 -31.58
CA ASN A 380 -12.55 6.72 -31.72
C ASN A 380 -11.06 6.94 -32.04
N ALA A 381 -10.29 5.86 -32.15
CA ALA A 381 -8.86 5.88 -32.45
C ALA A 381 -8.49 6.59 -33.77
N ASP A 382 -9.40 6.59 -34.76
CA ASP A 382 -9.25 7.24 -36.07
C ASP A 382 -9.68 8.72 -36.04
N GLY A 383 -10.09 9.23 -34.89
CA GLY A 383 -10.58 10.60 -34.73
C GLY A 383 -12.00 10.81 -35.28
N LEU A 384 -12.81 9.78 -35.45
CA LEU A 384 -14.23 9.95 -35.77
C LEU A 384 -15.00 10.35 -34.50
N PHE A 385 -15.76 11.44 -34.60
CA PHE A 385 -16.59 11.96 -33.51
C PHE A 385 -17.67 10.93 -33.12
N SER A 386 -17.87 10.75 -31.82
CA SER A 386 -18.90 9.88 -31.25
C SER A 386 -20.01 10.67 -30.55
N ILE A 387 -19.66 11.43 -29.51
CA ILE A 387 -20.62 12.17 -28.68
C ILE A 387 -19.93 13.33 -27.95
N SER A 388 -20.67 14.38 -27.61
CA SER A 388 -20.21 15.49 -26.76
C SER A 388 -21.27 15.88 -25.74
N THR A 389 -20.81 16.47 -24.64
CA THR A 389 -21.65 17.09 -23.61
C THR A 389 -20.98 18.36 -23.08
N THR A 390 -21.71 19.13 -22.28
CA THR A 390 -21.20 20.34 -21.62
C THR A 390 -21.68 20.39 -20.18
N LEU A 391 -20.83 20.87 -19.28
CA LEU A 391 -21.22 21.29 -17.93
C LEU A 391 -21.31 22.82 -18.00
N ARG A 392 -22.52 23.35 -17.81
CA ARG A 392 -22.80 24.76 -18.11
C ARG A 392 -23.92 25.32 -17.24
N GLN A 393 -24.07 26.65 -17.27
CA GLN A 393 -25.19 27.46 -16.78
C GLN A 393 -24.96 28.14 -15.41
N GLY A 394 -24.77 29.47 -15.50
CA GLY A 394 -24.83 30.42 -14.39
C GLY A 394 -23.49 30.56 -13.70
N GLY A 395 -22.68 31.55 -14.05
CA GLY A 395 -21.29 31.64 -13.60
C GLY A 395 -20.52 32.53 -14.56
N VAL A 396 -19.28 32.89 -14.27
CA VAL A 396 -18.44 33.64 -15.23
C VAL A 396 -17.30 32.78 -15.75
N LEU A 397 -16.83 31.84 -14.95
CA LEU A 397 -15.72 30.96 -15.29
C LEU A 397 -15.92 29.57 -14.66
N ASP A 398 -16.02 28.57 -15.53
CA ASP A 398 -15.92 27.14 -15.18
C ASP A 398 -14.65 26.56 -15.81
N THR A 399 -13.94 25.72 -15.06
CA THR A 399 -12.68 25.10 -15.49
C THR A 399 -12.78 23.59 -15.44
N VAL A 400 -11.90 22.90 -16.20
CA VAL A 400 -11.67 21.47 -16.06
C VAL A 400 -10.16 21.24 -16.02
N ARG A 401 -9.68 20.60 -14.96
CA ARG A 401 -8.24 20.40 -14.70
C ARG A 401 -7.88 18.93 -14.58
N GLY A 402 -8.78 18.09 -14.08
CA GLY A 402 -8.57 16.64 -14.03
C GLY A 402 -9.56 15.90 -14.90
N LEU A 403 -9.09 14.84 -15.56
CA LEU A 403 -9.91 13.92 -16.34
C LEU A 403 -9.35 12.50 -16.17
N ALA A 404 -10.22 11.54 -15.86
CA ALA A 404 -9.87 10.12 -15.74
C ALA A 404 -10.97 9.24 -16.34
N VAL A 405 -10.63 8.01 -16.69
CA VAL A 405 -11.55 7.00 -17.23
C VAL A 405 -11.32 5.67 -16.54
N ASP A 406 -12.40 5.00 -16.12
CA ASP A 406 -12.31 3.66 -15.54
C ASP A 406 -12.41 2.56 -16.62
N PRO A 407 -12.07 1.29 -16.30
CA PRO A 407 -12.15 0.19 -17.27
C PRO A 407 -13.57 -0.12 -17.77
N SER A 408 -14.62 0.35 -17.08
CA SER A 408 -16.02 0.26 -17.55
C SER A 408 -16.38 1.37 -18.52
N GLY A 409 -15.46 2.32 -18.74
CA GLY A 409 -15.61 3.43 -19.64
C GLY A 409 -16.35 4.64 -19.05
N ASN A 410 -16.54 4.71 -17.73
CA ASN A 410 -17.06 5.91 -17.08
C ASN A 410 -15.97 6.98 -17.02
N VAL A 411 -16.37 8.24 -17.15
CA VAL A 411 -15.49 9.41 -17.19
C VAL A 411 -15.64 10.20 -15.90
N TYR A 412 -14.53 10.61 -15.30
CA TYR A 412 -14.48 11.42 -14.09
C TYR A 412 -13.78 12.72 -14.39
N ALA A 413 -14.37 13.85 -13.99
CA ALA A 413 -13.79 15.16 -14.20
C ALA A 413 -13.83 15.99 -12.93
N THR A 414 -12.82 16.83 -12.76
CA THR A 414 -12.74 17.79 -11.66
C THR A 414 -12.20 19.13 -12.16
N GLY A 415 -12.60 20.20 -11.48
CA GLY A 415 -12.17 21.56 -11.77
C GLY A 415 -12.71 22.53 -10.73
N SER A 416 -12.84 23.79 -11.12
CA SER A 416 -13.47 24.85 -10.35
C SER A 416 -14.63 25.48 -11.13
N PHE A 417 -15.62 26.03 -10.43
CA PHE A 417 -16.76 26.72 -11.05
C PHE A 417 -17.21 27.89 -10.18
N SER A 418 -17.85 28.88 -10.80
CA SER A 418 -18.41 30.05 -10.10
C SER A 418 -19.92 30.11 -10.28
N GLY A 419 -20.66 30.59 -9.28
CA GLY A 419 -22.12 30.68 -9.35
C GLY A 419 -22.79 29.30 -9.28
N SER A 420 -23.12 28.70 -10.41
CA SER A 420 -23.82 27.43 -10.55
C SER A 420 -23.28 26.58 -11.70
N LEU A 421 -23.28 25.27 -11.52
CA LEU A 421 -22.88 24.31 -12.55
C LEU A 421 -23.99 23.27 -12.72
N VAL A 422 -24.52 23.13 -13.93
CA VAL A 422 -25.55 22.12 -14.21
C VAL A 422 -24.91 20.85 -14.76
N CYS A 423 -25.10 19.76 -14.02
CA CYS A 423 -24.69 18.41 -14.35
C CYS A 423 -25.95 17.57 -14.58
N ASP A 424 -26.45 17.55 -15.82
CA ASP A 424 -27.74 16.94 -16.20
C ASP A 424 -28.93 17.56 -15.42
N SER A 425 -29.64 16.78 -14.59
CA SER A 425 -30.76 17.29 -13.79
C SER A 425 -30.34 17.92 -12.46
N ARG A 426 -29.04 17.99 -12.16
CA ARG A 426 -28.50 18.50 -10.88
C ARG A 426 -27.86 19.86 -11.10
N THR A 427 -28.08 20.78 -10.16
CA THR A 427 -27.42 22.08 -10.12
C THR A 427 -26.56 22.16 -8.88
N LEU A 428 -25.25 22.28 -9.06
CA LEU A 428 -24.32 22.64 -8.01
C LEU A 428 -24.30 24.17 -7.90
N VAL A 429 -24.16 24.70 -6.69
CA VAL A 429 -24.11 26.15 -6.44
C VAL A 429 -22.87 26.43 -5.59
N SER A 430 -21.95 27.24 -6.11
CA SER A 430 -20.75 27.67 -5.41
C SER A 430 -21.13 28.56 -4.23
N THR A 431 -20.44 28.36 -3.12
CA THR A 431 -20.63 29.12 -1.87
C THR A 431 -19.52 30.14 -1.64
N GLY A 432 -18.37 29.98 -2.30
CA GLY A 432 -17.30 30.97 -2.41
C GLY A 432 -17.31 31.71 -3.76
N GLN A 433 -16.13 32.18 -4.16
CA GLN A 433 -15.95 32.77 -5.50
C GLN A 433 -15.75 31.68 -6.56
N TYR A 434 -14.96 30.65 -6.23
CA TYR A 434 -14.84 29.42 -7.00
C TYR A 434 -14.87 28.21 -6.05
N ASP A 435 -15.72 27.24 -6.36
CA ASP A 435 -15.79 25.97 -5.62
C ASP A 435 -15.32 24.81 -6.52
N ILE A 436 -14.86 23.74 -5.89
CA ILE A 436 -14.49 22.49 -6.55
C ILE A 436 -15.76 21.76 -6.99
N TYR A 437 -15.75 21.19 -8.19
CA TYR A 437 -16.70 20.12 -8.55
C TYR A 437 -15.95 18.82 -8.85
N VAL A 438 -16.58 17.70 -8.53
CA VAL A 438 -16.19 16.36 -8.98
C VAL A 438 -17.40 15.71 -9.61
N VAL A 439 -17.30 15.23 -10.85
CA VAL A 439 -18.43 14.65 -11.58
C VAL A 439 -18.05 13.31 -12.18
N LYS A 440 -18.97 12.34 -12.09
CA LYS A 440 -18.90 11.09 -12.84
C LYS A 440 -19.92 11.09 -13.95
N LEU A 441 -19.47 10.81 -15.17
CA LEU A 441 -20.30 10.57 -16.34
C LEU A 441 -20.19 9.10 -16.75
N ASN A 442 -21.28 8.53 -17.26
CA ASN A 442 -21.22 7.18 -17.84
C ASN A 442 -20.48 7.19 -19.20
N ALA A 443 -20.34 6.03 -19.82
CA ALA A 443 -19.72 5.84 -21.13
C ALA A 443 -20.38 6.62 -22.29
N PHE A 444 -21.54 7.25 -22.07
CA PHE A 444 -22.26 8.09 -23.03
C PHE A 444 -22.20 9.58 -22.65
N LEU A 445 -21.24 9.97 -21.80
CA LEU A 445 -21.07 11.34 -21.30
C LEU A 445 -22.33 11.91 -20.63
N THR A 446 -23.14 11.06 -19.98
CA THR A 446 -24.29 11.50 -19.16
C THR A 446 -23.86 11.54 -17.69
N PRO A 447 -23.92 12.70 -17.02
CA PRO A 447 -23.66 12.81 -15.57
C PRO A 447 -24.51 11.85 -14.74
N THR A 448 -23.88 11.07 -13.87
CA THR A 448 -24.52 10.08 -12.99
C THR A 448 -24.61 10.58 -11.55
N TRP A 449 -23.54 11.23 -11.08
CA TRP A 449 -23.50 12.00 -9.84
C TRP A 449 -22.50 13.14 -9.99
N ALA A 450 -22.66 14.17 -9.16
CA ALA A 450 -21.73 15.29 -9.05
C ALA A 450 -21.68 15.77 -7.60
N GLN A 451 -20.49 16.11 -7.13
CA GLN A 451 -20.22 16.68 -5.81
C GLN A 451 -19.62 18.07 -5.95
N ARG A 452 -19.85 18.89 -4.93
CA ARG A 452 -19.21 20.20 -4.77
C ARG A 452 -18.47 20.21 -3.44
N TYR A 453 -17.31 20.86 -3.41
CA TYR A 453 -16.54 21.17 -2.21
C TYR A 453 -16.00 22.59 -2.29
N GLY A 454 -15.74 23.24 -1.17
CA GLY A 454 -15.17 24.58 -1.18
C GLY A 454 -15.36 25.31 0.13
N SER A 455 -14.71 26.45 0.22
CA SER A 455 -14.71 27.39 1.31
C SER A 455 -15.51 28.64 0.92
N PRO A 456 -16.10 29.36 1.88
CA PRO A 456 -16.85 30.57 1.57
C PRO A 456 -15.97 31.79 1.23
N THR A 457 -14.65 31.73 1.45
CA THR A 457 -13.78 32.92 1.45
C THR A 457 -12.57 32.83 0.52
N PHE A 458 -12.28 31.67 -0.07
CA PHE A 458 -11.15 31.49 -0.99
C PHE A 458 -11.59 30.83 -2.28
N ASP A 459 -10.68 30.84 -3.25
CA ASP A 459 -10.85 30.13 -4.52
C ASP A 459 -10.39 28.68 -4.33
N ASP A 460 -11.33 27.75 -4.47
CA ASP A 460 -11.06 26.32 -4.37
C ASP A 460 -11.00 25.69 -5.78
N GLU A 461 -10.04 24.78 -6.00
CA GLU A 461 -9.81 24.18 -7.32
C GLU A 461 -9.42 22.71 -7.19
N GLY A 462 -10.19 21.82 -7.84
CA GLY A 462 -9.79 20.44 -8.01
C GLY A 462 -8.89 20.32 -9.23
N ALA A 463 -7.64 19.93 -9.03
CA ALA A 463 -6.60 19.99 -10.05
C ALA A 463 -6.41 18.68 -10.82
N ALA A 464 -6.56 17.53 -10.15
CA ALA A 464 -6.40 16.23 -10.77
C ALA A 464 -7.32 15.18 -10.15
N VAL A 465 -7.65 14.16 -10.93
CA VAL A 465 -8.49 13.03 -10.54
C VAL A 465 -7.90 11.73 -11.08
N ALA A 466 -7.91 10.69 -10.26
CA ALA A 466 -7.59 9.31 -10.64
C ALA A 466 -8.71 8.38 -10.15
N VAL A 467 -8.86 7.23 -10.79
CA VAL A 467 -9.90 6.25 -10.47
C VAL A 467 -9.33 4.84 -10.53
N ASP A 468 -9.70 4.01 -9.57
CA ASP A 468 -9.32 2.59 -9.56
C ASP A 468 -10.36 1.70 -10.26
N SER A 469 -10.05 0.41 -10.40
CA SER A 469 -10.95 -0.57 -11.01
C SER A 469 -12.21 -0.86 -10.20
N LEU A 470 -12.23 -0.50 -8.92
CA LEU A 470 -13.39 -0.59 -8.02
C LEU A 470 -14.24 0.71 -8.02
N GLN A 471 -13.88 1.68 -8.87
CA GLN A 471 -14.50 3.00 -8.99
C GLN A 471 -14.33 3.87 -7.74
N ASN A 472 -13.30 3.65 -6.92
CA ASN A 472 -12.87 4.65 -5.95
C ASN A 472 -12.21 5.81 -6.69
N VAL A 473 -12.59 7.03 -6.34
CA VAL A 473 -12.15 8.25 -7.01
C VAL A 473 -11.24 9.02 -6.07
N TYR A 474 -10.05 9.37 -6.55
CA TYR A 474 -9.05 10.12 -5.79
C TYR A 474 -8.88 11.49 -6.44
N VAL A 475 -8.99 12.55 -5.65
CA VAL A 475 -8.94 13.93 -6.14
C VAL A 475 -7.93 14.70 -5.30
N THR A 476 -7.18 15.58 -5.95
CA THR A 476 -6.31 16.53 -5.28
C THR A 476 -6.43 17.92 -5.88
N GLY A 477 -6.01 18.92 -5.14
CA GLY A 477 -6.13 20.31 -5.55
C GLY A 477 -5.77 21.26 -4.42
N LYS A 478 -6.35 22.46 -4.46
CA LYS A 478 -6.22 23.48 -3.41
C LYS A 478 -7.59 23.87 -2.86
N ALA A 479 -7.63 24.16 -1.57
CA ALA A 479 -8.84 24.58 -0.89
C ALA A 479 -8.52 25.62 0.19
N GLY A 480 -9.45 26.51 0.52
CA GLY A 480 -9.28 27.51 1.58
C GLY A 480 -9.13 26.90 2.98
N PRO A 481 -8.85 27.74 4.00
CA PRO A 481 -8.69 27.27 5.37
C PRO A 481 -10.07 26.89 5.93
N ALA A 482 -10.23 25.62 6.30
CA ALA A 482 -11.46 25.01 6.81
C ALA A 482 -12.50 24.65 5.73
N VAL A 483 -12.32 23.49 5.08
CA VAL A 483 -13.29 22.92 4.13
C VAL A 483 -13.89 21.64 4.70
N ASP A 484 -15.21 21.48 4.50
CA ASP A 484 -15.91 20.23 4.75
C ASP A 484 -16.04 19.44 3.45
N PHE A 485 -15.29 18.34 3.37
CA PHE A 485 -15.38 17.41 2.25
C PHE A 485 -16.48 16.35 2.42
N GLY A 486 -17.40 16.52 3.37
CA GLY A 486 -18.52 15.59 3.64
C GLY A 486 -18.23 14.58 4.75
N VAL A 487 -17.07 14.68 5.41
CA VAL A 487 -16.68 13.86 6.57
C VAL A 487 -16.36 14.71 7.80
N GLY A 488 -16.73 15.99 7.78
CA GLY A 488 -16.43 16.97 8.81
C GLY A 488 -15.46 18.03 8.32
N VAL A 489 -15.42 19.16 9.04
CA VAL A 489 -14.54 20.29 8.71
C VAL A 489 -13.10 19.94 9.07
N GLU A 490 -12.20 20.01 8.09
CA GLU A 490 -10.76 19.89 8.29
C GLU A 490 -10.11 21.28 8.30
N ALA A 491 -9.43 21.62 9.41
CA ALA A 491 -8.73 22.89 9.53
C ALA A 491 -7.51 22.90 8.61
N GLY A 492 -7.42 23.93 7.76
CA GLY A 492 -6.23 24.24 6.98
C GLY A 492 -5.15 24.94 7.80
N PHE A 493 -4.04 25.29 7.16
CA PHE A 493 -2.86 25.87 7.80
C PHE A 493 -2.72 27.37 7.54
N GLY A 494 -3.50 27.95 6.63
CA GLY A 494 -3.45 29.40 6.39
C GLY A 494 -4.23 29.85 5.16
N GLY A 495 -3.52 30.06 4.04
CA GLY A 495 -4.12 30.48 2.78
C GLY A 495 -4.91 29.37 2.10
N THR A 496 -4.63 29.12 0.83
CA THR A 496 -5.09 27.87 0.18
C THR A 496 -4.14 26.74 0.51
N ASP A 497 -4.67 25.63 1.00
CA ASP A 497 -3.95 24.43 1.39
C ASP A 497 -4.21 23.29 0.38
N ILE A 498 -3.31 22.31 0.35
CA ILE A 498 -3.46 21.09 -0.44
C ILE A 498 -4.55 20.22 0.18
N PHE A 499 -5.44 19.67 -0.65
CA PHE A 499 -6.32 18.58 -0.21
C PHE A 499 -6.04 17.28 -0.99
N MET A 500 -6.29 16.17 -0.31
CA MET A 500 -6.40 14.83 -0.87
C MET A 500 -7.75 14.27 -0.46
N LEU A 501 -8.49 13.74 -1.42
CA LEU A 501 -9.88 13.34 -1.25
C LEU A 501 -10.08 11.95 -1.87
N ARG A 502 -10.76 11.05 -1.16
CA ARG A 502 -11.26 9.80 -1.72
C ARG A 502 -12.78 9.76 -1.65
N LEU A 503 -13.40 9.46 -2.78
CA LEU A 503 -14.81 9.13 -2.92
C LEU A 503 -14.98 7.65 -3.27
N ASP A 504 -16.10 7.06 -2.88
CA ASP A 504 -16.52 5.75 -3.38
C ASP A 504 -17.18 5.86 -4.77
N GLY A 505 -17.53 4.72 -5.38
CA GLY A 505 -18.16 4.69 -6.71
C GLY A 505 -19.53 5.38 -6.81
N SER A 506 -20.17 5.66 -5.67
CA SER A 506 -21.43 6.42 -5.56
C SER A 506 -21.20 7.93 -5.46
N GLY A 507 -19.95 8.36 -5.29
CA GLY A 507 -19.58 9.76 -5.08
C GLY A 507 -19.69 10.21 -3.63
N SER A 508 -19.79 9.28 -2.66
CA SER A 508 -19.77 9.61 -1.24
C SER A 508 -18.33 9.72 -0.75
N THR A 509 -18.02 10.75 0.04
CA THR A 509 -16.68 10.91 0.60
C THR A 509 -16.38 9.83 1.62
N VAL A 510 -15.27 9.11 1.40
CA VAL A 510 -14.76 8.08 2.31
C VAL A 510 -13.79 8.70 3.31
N TRP A 511 -12.86 9.51 2.80
CA TRP A 511 -11.93 10.28 3.62
C TRP A 511 -11.47 11.53 2.87
N SER A 512 -11.10 12.56 3.63
CA SER A 512 -10.36 13.72 3.16
C SER A 512 -9.15 13.95 4.04
N ARG A 513 -8.22 14.76 3.54
CA ARG A 513 -6.92 15.02 4.14
C ARG A 513 -6.45 16.38 3.65
N VAL A 514 -6.16 17.30 4.57
CA VAL A 514 -5.55 18.61 4.27
C VAL A 514 -4.08 18.63 4.68
N ALA A 515 -3.23 19.18 3.82
CA ALA A 515 -1.82 19.41 4.04
C ALA A 515 -1.46 20.82 3.57
N GLY A 516 -0.48 21.46 4.18
CA GLY A 516 -0.11 22.81 3.77
C GLY A 516 0.66 23.59 4.82
N SER A 517 0.92 24.85 4.50
CA SER A 517 1.69 25.80 5.27
C SER A 517 0.81 27.00 5.69
N ALA A 518 1.40 27.93 6.45
CA ALA A 518 0.73 29.19 6.74
C ALA A 518 0.61 30.12 5.51
N ASP A 519 1.40 29.85 4.47
CA ASP A 519 1.40 30.62 3.23
C ASP A 519 0.31 30.12 2.26
N MET A 520 0.23 30.68 1.06
CA MET A 520 -0.63 30.14 0.01
C MET A 520 0.14 29.03 -0.71
N ASP A 521 -0.31 27.79 -0.53
CA ASP A 521 0.26 26.66 -1.26
C ASP A 521 -0.35 26.56 -2.65
N GLY A 522 0.48 26.15 -3.63
CA GLY A 522 0.05 25.95 -5.02
C GLY A 522 -0.99 24.83 -5.17
N GLY A 523 -1.11 23.95 -4.17
CA GLY A 523 -2.06 22.84 -4.13
C GLY A 523 -1.51 21.54 -4.70
N GLY A 524 -2.32 20.50 -4.66
CA GLY A 524 -2.09 19.29 -5.45
C GLY A 524 -2.22 19.57 -6.94
N PHE A 525 -1.39 18.95 -7.76
CA PHE A 525 -1.38 19.10 -9.23
C PHE A 525 -1.64 17.79 -9.95
N ALA A 526 -1.25 16.67 -9.36
CA ALA A 526 -1.42 15.36 -9.98
C ALA A 526 -1.70 14.28 -8.95
N VAL A 527 -2.50 13.29 -9.37
CA VAL A 527 -2.79 12.08 -8.60
C VAL A 527 -2.72 10.88 -9.54
N GLY A 528 -2.16 9.76 -9.07
CA GLY A 528 -2.03 8.52 -9.83
C GLY A 528 -2.11 7.29 -8.92
N LEU A 529 -2.31 6.12 -9.53
CA LEU A 529 -2.51 4.85 -8.82
C LEU A 529 -1.57 3.80 -9.41
N ASP A 530 -0.94 3.00 -8.55
CA ASP A 530 -0.26 1.79 -8.99
C ASP A 530 -1.18 0.55 -8.86
N GLY A 531 -0.72 -0.58 -9.39
CA GLY A 531 -1.47 -1.84 -9.39
C GLY A 531 -1.63 -2.46 -7.99
N GLY A 532 -0.85 -2.01 -7.01
CA GLY A 532 -0.98 -2.39 -5.59
C GLY A 532 -2.06 -1.60 -4.85
N GLY A 533 -2.65 -0.58 -5.49
CA GLY A 533 -3.67 0.28 -4.89
C GLY A 533 -3.08 1.43 -4.05
N ARG A 534 -1.77 1.65 -4.09
CA ARG A 534 -1.16 2.83 -3.48
C ARG A 534 -1.45 4.04 -4.36
N VAL A 535 -1.73 5.16 -3.69
CA VAL A 535 -2.16 6.41 -4.31
C VAL A 535 -1.01 7.40 -4.22
N TRP A 536 -0.58 7.92 -5.35
CA TRP A 536 0.49 8.89 -5.46
C TRP A 536 -0.08 10.28 -5.68
N PHE A 537 0.45 11.28 -4.99
CA PHE A 537 0.08 12.68 -5.09
C PHE A 537 1.34 13.50 -5.33
N ALA A 538 1.23 14.51 -6.19
CA ALA A 538 2.27 15.51 -6.38
C ALA A 538 1.65 16.90 -6.45
N GLY A 539 2.35 17.89 -5.92
CA GLY A 539 1.88 19.27 -5.89
C GLY A 539 2.94 20.22 -5.38
N ASN A 540 2.56 21.49 -5.25
CA ASN A 540 3.48 22.59 -4.95
C ASN A 540 3.11 23.25 -3.63
N PHE A 541 4.12 23.67 -2.87
CA PHE A 541 3.93 24.36 -1.60
C PHE A 541 5.01 25.42 -1.38
N SER A 542 4.74 26.34 -0.47
CA SER A 542 5.69 27.37 -0.04
C SER A 542 5.82 27.31 1.48
N GLY A 543 6.93 27.82 2.02
CA GLY A 543 7.13 27.84 3.48
C GLY A 543 7.22 26.45 4.11
N ALA A 544 6.92 26.35 5.40
CA ALA A 544 6.97 25.09 6.15
C ALA A 544 5.59 24.41 6.15
N ALA A 545 5.43 23.36 5.34
CA ALA A 545 4.17 22.66 5.15
C ALA A 545 4.09 21.39 6.02
N ASN A 546 2.91 21.13 6.58
CA ASN A 546 2.60 19.93 7.35
C ASN A 546 1.82 18.94 6.49
N PHE A 547 2.39 17.76 6.29
CA PHE A 547 1.77 16.62 5.63
C PHE A 547 1.53 15.52 6.66
N PHE A 548 0.33 15.52 7.25
CA PHE A 548 -0.11 14.44 8.16
C PHE A 548 0.79 14.21 9.37
N GLY A 549 1.38 15.28 9.91
CA GLY A 549 2.32 15.25 11.02
C GLY A 549 3.79 15.29 10.58
N THR A 550 4.08 15.07 9.30
CA THR A 550 5.41 15.23 8.72
C THR A 550 5.60 16.66 8.22
N PHE A 551 6.56 17.39 8.79
CA PHE A 551 6.86 18.75 8.37
C PHE A 551 7.92 18.77 7.27
N LEU A 552 7.58 19.41 6.14
CA LEU A 552 8.50 19.71 5.05
C LEU A 552 8.85 21.20 5.09
N GLY A 553 10.13 21.51 5.31
CA GLY A 553 10.61 22.88 5.23
C GLY A 553 10.86 23.28 3.78
N GLY A 554 10.13 24.27 3.29
CA GLY A 554 10.39 24.88 1.99
C GLY A 554 11.74 25.60 1.95
N GLN A 555 12.44 25.49 0.83
CA GLN A 555 13.63 26.23 0.48
C GLN A 555 13.28 27.15 -0.69
N GLY A 556 13.66 28.43 -0.59
CA GLY A 556 13.37 29.37 -1.68
C GLY A 556 11.91 29.83 -1.76
N LEU A 557 11.42 29.99 -2.99
CA LEU A 557 10.14 30.61 -3.29
C LEU A 557 8.99 29.60 -3.34
N ALA A 558 9.21 28.46 -3.98
CA ALA A 558 8.27 27.35 -4.04
C ALA A 558 9.04 26.06 -4.28
N ASP A 559 8.60 25.00 -3.61
CA ASP A 559 9.06 23.64 -3.82
C ASP A 559 7.88 22.76 -4.24
N PHE A 560 8.18 21.53 -4.63
CA PHE A 560 7.15 20.52 -4.83
C PHE A 560 7.34 19.33 -3.90
N TYR A 561 6.28 18.56 -3.75
CA TYR A 561 6.29 17.31 -3.00
C TYR A 561 5.85 16.14 -3.89
N ILE A 562 6.31 14.96 -3.52
CA ILE A 562 5.67 13.70 -3.89
C ILE A 562 5.24 13.04 -2.59
N ALA A 563 3.99 12.59 -2.53
CA ALA A 563 3.43 11.85 -1.42
C ALA A 563 2.79 10.56 -1.92
N ALA A 564 2.77 9.52 -1.09
CA ALA A 564 2.01 8.31 -1.33
C ALA A 564 1.19 7.95 -0.10
N THR A 565 -0.02 7.44 -0.32
CA THR A 565 -0.90 6.91 0.74
C THR A 565 -1.34 5.50 0.39
N ASP A 566 -1.69 4.73 1.41
CA ASP A 566 -2.53 3.55 1.21
C ASP A 566 -3.96 3.95 0.77
N THR A 567 -4.80 2.95 0.47
CA THR A 567 -6.20 3.20 0.07
C THR A 567 -7.06 3.82 1.17
N ALA A 568 -6.66 3.69 2.44
CA ALA A 568 -7.32 4.28 3.60
C ALA A 568 -6.91 5.74 3.85
N GLY A 569 -5.95 6.27 3.07
CA GLY A 569 -5.45 7.63 3.21
C GLY A 569 -4.46 7.78 4.35
N ASN A 570 -3.83 6.69 4.80
CA ASN A 570 -2.70 6.75 5.71
C ASN A 570 -1.43 7.07 4.89
N PRO A 571 -0.62 8.05 5.32
CA PRO A 571 0.60 8.40 4.61
C PRO A 571 1.62 7.25 4.70
N ASP A 572 2.03 6.75 3.54
CA ASP A 572 3.19 5.86 3.41
C ASP A 572 4.47 6.69 3.29
N PHE A 573 4.43 7.73 2.46
CA PHE A 573 5.61 8.47 2.04
C PHE A 573 5.26 9.93 1.77
N VAL A 574 6.16 10.84 2.12
CA VAL A 574 6.14 12.21 1.62
C VAL A 574 7.56 12.76 1.59
N GLN A 575 7.93 13.42 0.50
CA GLN A 575 9.22 14.07 0.36
C GLN A 575 9.10 15.36 -0.44
N ARG A 576 9.88 16.36 -0.02
CA ARG A 576 10.09 17.62 -0.74
C ARG A 576 11.22 17.47 -1.76
N PHE A 577 11.03 18.10 -2.90
CA PHE A 577 12.03 18.33 -3.94
C PHE A 577 12.03 19.82 -4.33
N GLY A 578 13.17 20.31 -4.82
CA GLY A 578 13.38 21.73 -5.09
C GLY A 578 14.69 22.24 -4.48
N GLY A 579 15.01 23.50 -4.74
CA GLY A 579 16.19 24.21 -4.27
C GLY A 579 15.85 25.59 -3.73
N THR A 580 16.66 26.60 -4.02
CA THR A 580 16.39 27.97 -3.53
C THR A 580 15.49 28.79 -4.46
N GLY A 581 15.08 28.20 -5.58
CA GLY A 581 14.37 28.85 -6.67
C GLY A 581 12.85 28.74 -6.56
N TYR A 582 12.21 28.89 -7.71
CA TYR A 582 10.82 28.52 -7.96
C TYR A 582 10.82 27.16 -8.67
N ASP A 583 10.50 26.11 -7.94
CA ASP A 583 10.61 24.72 -8.39
C ASP A 583 9.25 24.03 -8.22
N VAL A 584 8.57 23.75 -9.33
CA VAL A 584 7.19 23.28 -9.32
C VAL A 584 6.96 22.10 -10.24
N VAL A 585 6.20 21.13 -9.76
CA VAL A 585 5.68 20.01 -10.57
C VAL A 585 4.38 20.42 -11.27
N MET A 586 4.23 19.99 -12.52
CA MET A 586 3.05 20.32 -13.34
C MET A 586 2.27 19.07 -13.79
N SER A 587 2.94 17.92 -13.88
CA SER A 587 2.30 16.65 -14.26
C SER A 587 3.05 15.46 -13.69
N MET A 588 2.29 14.38 -13.48
CA MET A 588 2.79 13.09 -12.99
C MET A 588 2.09 11.96 -13.74
N ALA A 589 2.83 10.89 -14.05
CA ALA A 589 2.30 9.66 -14.60
C ALA A 589 2.76 8.48 -13.75
N VAL A 590 1.86 7.53 -13.48
CA VAL A 590 2.12 6.33 -12.68
C VAL A 590 1.76 5.11 -13.50
N THR A 591 2.64 4.10 -13.50
CA THR A 591 2.35 2.81 -14.13
C THR A 591 1.74 1.84 -13.12
N PRO A 592 1.03 0.79 -13.58
CA PRO A 592 0.58 -0.29 -12.70
C PRO A 592 1.72 -0.99 -11.94
N ALA A 593 2.95 -0.94 -12.44
CA ALA A 593 4.12 -1.51 -11.78
C ALA A 593 4.70 -0.62 -10.66
N GLY A 594 4.17 0.59 -10.46
CA GLY A 594 4.67 1.55 -9.46
C GLY A 594 5.64 2.59 -10.00
N ALA A 595 6.14 2.43 -11.22
CA ALA A 595 7.03 3.42 -11.82
C ALA A 595 6.32 4.77 -12.02
N LEU A 596 7.05 5.84 -11.74
CA LEU A 596 6.55 7.20 -11.60
C LEU A 596 7.39 8.15 -12.47
N ALA A 597 6.74 8.98 -13.28
CA ALA A 597 7.40 10.06 -14.00
C ALA A 597 6.78 11.40 -13.62
N ILE A 598 7.62 12.42 -13.42
CA ILE A 598 7.16 13.80 -13.15
C ILE A 598 7.86 14.78 -14.06
N THR A 599 7.18 15.88 -14.36
CA THR A 599 7.76 17.01 -15.07
C THR A 599 7.24 18.33 -14.53
N GLY A 600 7.98 19.39 -14.78
CA GLY A 600 7.66 20.72 -14.32
C GLY A 600 8.69 21.74 -14.76
N VAL A 601 8.82 22.79 -13.97
CA VAL A 601 9.78 23.88 -14.18
C VAL A 601 10.56 24.15 -12.90
N PHE A 602 11.84 24.52 -13.04
CA PHE A 602 12.71 24.84 -11.93
C PHE A 602 13.60 26.04 -12.24
N GLN A 603 14.06 26.74 -11.20
CA GLN A 603 14.94 27.90 -11.31
C GLN A 603 16.25 27.68 -10.57
N SER A 604 17.32 28.30 -11.08
CA SER A 604 18.67 28.23 -10.48
C SER A 604 19.20 26.79 -10.40
N SER A 605 18.98 26.09 -9.28
CA SER A 605 19.40 24.71 -9.10
C SER A 605 18.44 23.98 -8.18
N MET A 606 18.21 22.71 -8.46
CA MET A 606 17.29 21.85 -7.72
C MET A 606 17.91 20.47 -7.53
N THR A 607 17.60 19.82 -6.41
CA THR A 607 17.97 18.43 -6.14
C THR A 607 16.75 17.52 -6.21
N ILE A 608 16.86 16.43 -6.97
CA ILE A 608 15.86 15.35 -7.03
C ILE A 608 16.60 14.02 -6.83
N GLY A 609 16.32 13.34 -5.70
CA GLY A 609 17.10 12.16 -5.32
C GLY A 609 18.58 12.51 -5.16
N ASP A 610 19.44 11.76 -5.85
CA ASP A 610 20.90 11.99 -5.89
C ASP A 610 21.32 12.99 -6.99
N ASP A 611 20.40 13.39 -7.87
CA ASP A 611 20.69 14.28 -8.99
C ASP A 611 20.55 15.75 -8.59
N THR A 612 21.47 16.57 -9.08
CA THR A 612 21.38 18.04 -8.97
C THR A 612 21.30 18.65 -10.35
N LEU A 613 20.15 19.26 -10.65
CA LEU A 613 19.89 19.96 -11.90
C LEU A 613 20.24 21.44 -11.74
N ILE A 614 20.87 22.03 -12.76
CA ILE A 614 21.25 23.44 -12.78
C ILE A 614 20.65 24.09 -14.02
N SER A 615 19.80 25.08 -13.83
CA SER A 615 19.18 25.85 -14.89
C SER A 615 20.24 26.64 -15.67
N GLY A 616 20.15 26.62 -17.00
CA GLY A 616 20.98 27.39 -17.92
C GLY A 616 20.29 28.66 -18.44
N GLY A 617 19.07 28.93 -17.98
CA GLY A 617 18.23 30.06 -18.34
C GLY A 617 17.58 30.72 -17.14
N ALA A 618 16.43 31.34 -17.35
CA ALA A 618 15.62 31.88 -16.26
C ALA A 618 14.88 30.75 -15.53
N GLU A 619 14.25 29.87 -16.31
CA GLU A 619 13.41 28.76 -15.89
C GLU A 619 13.61 27.64 -16.88
N ASP A 620 13.92 26.43 -16.42
CA ASP A 620 14.09 25.27 -17.31
C ASP A 620 13.12 24.15 -16.96
N ALA A 621 12.78 23.33 -17.95
CA ALA A 621 11.99 22.15 -17.71
C ALA A 621 12.84 21.06 -17.05
N PHE A 622 12.23 20.26 -16.19
CA PHE A 622 12.82 19.02 -15.70
C PHE A 622 11.93 17.82 -16.03
N LEU A 623 12.57 16.65 -16.10
CA LEU A 623 11.90 15.37 -16.17
C LEU A 623 12.63 14.41 -15.24
N SER A 624 11.88 13.74 -14.36
CA SER A 624 12.42 12.73 -13.45
C SER A 624 11.59 11.46 -13.52
N TYR A 625 12.28 10.33 -13.40
CA TYR A 625 11.68 9.00 -13.41
C TYR A 625 12.15 8.20 -12.19
N PHE A 626 11.20 7.52 -11.57
CA PHE A 626 11.41 6.70 -10.38
C PHE A 626 10.83 5.29 -10.61
N GLN A 627 11.58 4.26 -10.23
CA GLN A 627 11.14 2.86 -10.27
C GLN A 627 10.58 2.36 -8.94
#